data_AF-A0A9D5LUJ5-F1
#
_entry.id   AF-A0A9D5LUJ5-F1
#
_cell.length_a   1.000
_cell.length_b   1.000
_cell.length_c   1.000
_cell.angle_alpha   90.00
_cell.angle_beta   90.00
_cell.angle_gamma   90.00
#
_symmetry.space_group_name_H-M   'P 1'
#
loop_
_entity.id
_entity.type
_entity.pdbx_description
1 polymer ?
#
loop_
_entity_poly.entity_id
_entity_poly.type
_entity_poly.pdbx_seq_one_letter_code
_entity_poly.pdbx_strand_id
1 'polypeptide(L)'
;MAKSLNKNLHSAKSNKKDEFYTQLADIENELKHYRHHFKGKTVFCNCDDPRVSNFFHYFSHRFEDLGLKKLITTCYKNQDMDLFSTHESEKAVMLVYKGDKNGDRVPNAEEIGITELQGDGDFRSAESIALLKEADIVVTNPPFSLFREYVAQLMEYDKKFLIIGSMNSITYKEIFTLIKENKIWLGNGFAGGNAYFKTPYEKEFASGVYNEETGLVKFRNVNWFTNLDHAKRHEDLDLYKTYTPEEYPKYDNYDAINIDKTKDIPADYAGAMGVPITFMDKYNPDQFEIIGATESEGKGFSNGLWDAESKIAQPVVKGQRVYKRIFIKNKKLKN
;
A
#
# COMPACT_ATOMS: atom_id res chain seq x y z
N MET A 1 2.55 44.55 -0.45
CA MET A 1 1.49 43.87 -1.23
C MET A 1 1.94 42.44 -1.52
N ALA A 2 1.52 41.49 -0.68
CA ALA A 2 1.84 40.08 -0.83
C ALA A 2 0.85 39.44 -1.82
N LYS A 3 1.36 38.93 -2.94
CA LYS A 3 0.54 38.24 -3.96
C LYS A 3 0.39 36.77 -3.56
N SER A 4 -0.85 36.42 -3.26
CA SER A 4 -1.37 35.08 -2.98
C SER A 4 -0.81 33.98 -3.91
N LEU A 5 -0.18 32.97 -3.31
CA LEU A 5 0.32 31.72 -3.91
C LEU A 5 -0.75 30.60 -3.88
N ASN A 6 -2.02 30.93 -4.13
CA ASN A 6 -3.13 29.96 -4.15
C ASN A 6 -3.71 29.78 -5.56
N LYS A 7 -2.90 29.27 -6.50
CA LYS A 7 -3.37 28.81 -7.82
C LYS A 7 -2.56 27.60 -8.31
N ASN A 8 -2.71 26.44 -7.66
CA ASN A 8 -2.17 25.18 -8.19
C ASN A 8 -3.01 23.93 -7.79
N LEU A 9 -4.33 24.05 -7.65
CA LEU A 9 -5.18 22.92 -7.26
C LEU A 9 -6.20 22.44 -8.29
N HIS A 10 -6.15 22.88 -9.56
CA HIS A 10 -7.15 22.47 -10.57
C HIS A 10 -6.61 22.17 -11.98
N SER A 11 -5.36 21.72 -12.11
CA SER A 11 -4.89 21.10 -13.35
C SER A 11 -4.27 19.73 -13.07
N ALA A 12 -5.13 18.76 -12.81
CA ALA A 12 -4.80 17.34 -12.92
C ALA A 12 -4.61 16.98 -14.41
N LYS A 13 -3.51 17.47 -15.00
CA LYS A 13 -2.83 16.68 -16.02
C LYS A 13 -2.20 15.51 -15.25
N SER A 14 -2.54 14.28 -15.61
CA SER A 14 -1.78 13.09 -15.23
C SER A 14 -0.30 13.45 -15.29
N ASN A 15 0.33 13.61 -14.14
CA ASN A 15 1.75 13.89 -14.09
C ASN A 15 2.42 12.56 -14.44
N LYS A 16 3.05 12.52 -15.63
CA LYS A 16 3.98 11.50 -16.15
C LYS A 16 5.19 11.23 -15.22
N LYS A 17 5.01 11.24 -13.90
CA LYS A 17 6.08 11.43 -12.90
C LYS A 17 6.10 10.36 -11.79
N ASP A 18 5.18 9.38 -11.83
CA ASP A 18 5.00 8.35 -10.80
C ASP A 18 5.36 6.92 -11.29
N GLU A 19 6.09 6.77 -12.40
CA GLU A 19 6.53 5.45 -12.90
C GLU A 19 7.69 4.90 -12.04
N PHE A 20 7.37 3.93 -11.19
CA PHE A 20 8.30 3.26 -10.29
C PHE A 20 8.20 1.74 -10.44
N TYR A 21 9.22 1.13 -11.04
CA TYR A 21 9.27 -0.31 -11.25
C TYR A 21 9.78 -1.01 -10.00
N THR A 22 8.93 -1.88 -9.43
CA THR A 22 9.23 -2.70 -8.26
C THR A 22 10.24 -3.79 -8.60
N GLN A 23 11.20 -4.04 -7.71
CA GLN A 23 12.18 -5.11 -7.91
C GLN A 23 11.57 -6.49 -7.72
N LEU A 24 12.04 -7.48 -8.50
CA LEU A 24 11.58 -8.86 -8.38
C LEU A 24 11.80 -9.42 -6.97
N ALA A 25 12.96 -9.15 -6.36
CA ALA A 25 13.26 -9.62 -5.01
C ALA A 25 12.27 -9.11 -3.96
N ASP A 26 11.80 -7.86 -4.07
CA ASP A 26 10.80 -7.30 -3.17
C ASP A 26 9.43 -7.97 -3.37
N ILE A 27 9.06 -8.24 -4.62
CA ILE A 27 7.84 -8.99 -4.98
C ILE A 27 7.89 -10.41 -4.42
N GLU A 28 9.00 -11.13 -4.62
CA GLU A 28 9.19 -12.49 -4.11
C GLU A 28 9.14 -12.55 -2.58
N ASN A 29 9.76 -11.57 -1.91
CA ASN A 29 9.78 -11.47 -0.46
C ASN A 29 8.40 -11.28 0.14
N GLU A 30 7.51 -10.51 -0.50
CA GLU A 30 6.14 -10.36 -0.04
C GLU A 30 5.27 -11.56 -0.46
N LEU A 31 5.27 -11.93 -1.74
CA LEU A 31 4.31 -12.89 -2.29
C LEU A 31 4.47 -14.33 -1.76
N LYS A 32 5.65 -14.68 -1.23
CA LYS A 32 5.87 -16.00 -0.59
C LYS A 32 4.88 -16.26 0.56
N HIS A 33 4.35 -15.22 1.20
CA HIS A 33 3.41 -15.32 2.31
C HIS A 33 1.96 -15.59 1.87
N TYR A 34 1.65 -15.47 0.58
CA TYR A 34 0.28 -15.54 0.05
C TYR A 34 0.05 -16.67 -0.95
N ARG A 35 1.04 -17.56 -1.17
CA ARG A 35 1.00 -18.62 -2.19
C ARG A 35 -0.32 -19.41 -2.22
N HIS A 36 -0.86 -19.73 -1.05
CA HIS A 36 -2.10 -20.51 -0.91
C HIS A 36 -3.35 -19.79 -1.43
N HIS A 37 -3.35 -18.45 -1.53
CA HIS A 37 -4.46 -17.66 -2.05
C HIS A 37 -4.60 -17.73 -3.58
N PHE A 38 -3.53 -18.09 -4.30
CA PHE A 38 -3.48 -17.97 -5.76
C PHE A 38 -4.04 -19.17 -6.53
N LYS A 39 -4.20 -20.33 -5.87
CA LYS A 39 -4.62 -21.56 -6.56
C LYS A 39 -6.00 -21.39 -7.21
N GLY A 40 -6.06 -21.66 -8.52
CA GLY A 40 -7.25 -21.55 -9.37
C GLY A 40 -7.71 -20.12 -9.63
N LYS A 41 -6.90 -19.11 -9.29
CA LYS A 41 -7.28 -17.70 -9.39
C LYS A 41 -6.81 -17.05 -10.68
N THR A 42 -7.56 -16.04 -11.09
CA THR A 42 -7.17 -15.07 -12.12
C THR A 42 -6.50 -13.89 -11.43
N VAL A 43 -5.23 -13.65 -11.73
CA VAL A 43 -4.47 -12.50 -11.22
C VAL A 43 -4.45 -11.40 -12.27
N PHE A 44 -4.74 -10.18 -11.84
CA PHE A 44 -4.60 -8.99 -12.66
C PHE A 44 -3.51 -8.07 -12.11
N CYS A 45 -2.50 -7.80 -12.94
CA CYS A 45 -1.49 -6.78 -12.66
C CYS A 45 -1.73 -5.60 -13.60
N ASN A 46 -2.44 -4.59 -13.11
CA ASN A 46 -2.49 -3.27 -13.74
C ASN A 46 -1.08 -2.66 -13.66
N CYS A 47 -0.29 -2.73 -14.73
CA CYS A 47 1.09 -2.25 -14.73
C CYS A 47 1.27 -1.09 -15.71
N ASP A 48 2.29 -0.25 -15.48
CA ASP A 48 2.64 0.81 -16.43
C ASP A 48 3.26 0.24 -17.71
N ASP A 49 4.16 -0.76 -17.60
CA ASP A 49 4.65 -1.53 -18.76
C ASP A 49 4.88 -3.03 -18.40
N PRO A 50 4.13 -3.98 -18.97
CA PRO A 50 4.25 -5.40 -18.68
C PRO A 50 5.49 -6.07 -19.31
N ARG A 51 6.15 -5.44 -20.30
CA ARG A 51 7.39 -5.97 -20.92
C ARG A 51 8.58 -5.91 -19.97
N VAL A 52 8.54 -4.96 -19.02
CA VAL A 52 9.56 -4.76 -17.98
C VAL A 52 9.00 -4.99 -16.57
N SER A 53 7.73 -5.36 -16.45
CA SER A 53 7.08 -5.57 -15.15
C SER A 53 7.57 -6.84 -14.48
N ASN A 54 8.23 -6.68 -13.33
CA ASN A 54 8.59 -7.81 -12.48
C ASN A 54 7.36 -8.52 -11.89
N PHE A 55 6.17 -7.90 -11.87
CA PHE A 55 4.93 -8.58 -11.50
C PHE A 55 4.55 -9.62 -12.56
N PHE A 56 4.57 -9.23 -13.83
CA PHE A 56 4.33 -10.18 -14.93
C PHE A 56 5.36 -11.30 -14.89
N HIS A 57 6.65 -10.94 -14.80
CA HIS A 57 7.75 -11.91 -14.71
C HIS A 57 7.55 -12.91 -13.57
N TYR A 58 7.22 -12.44 -12.36
CA TYR A 58 6.97 -13.32 -11.21
C TYR A 58 5.82 -14.29 -11.48
N PHE A 59 4.65 -13.78 -11.86
CA PHE A 59 3.47 -14.63 -12.00
C PHE A 59 3.52 -15.55 -13.22
N SER A 60 4.15 -15.14 -14.32
CA SER A 60 4.28 -15.98 -15.50
C SER A 60 5.23 -17.16 -15.24
N HIS A 61 6.40 -16.91 -14.65
CA HIS A 61 7.38 -17.97 -14.32
C HIS A 61 6.94 -18.86 -13.15
N ARG A 62 6.03 -18.38 -12.29
CA ARG A 62 5.46 -19.14 -11.17
C ARG A 62 4.04 -19.63 -11.45
N PHE A 63 3.56 -19.54 -12.69
CA PHE A 63 2.15 -19.78 -13.01
C PHE A 63 1.69 -21.17 -12.56
N GLU A 64 2.42 -22.20 -12.97
CA GLU A 64 2.13 -23.60 -12.62
C GLU A 64 2.38 -23.88 -11.13
N ASP A 65 3.47 -23.35 -10.57
CA ASP A 65 3.81 -23.48 -9.14
C ASP A 65 2.73 -22.92 -8.22
N LEU A 66 2.10 -21.81 -8.62
CA LEU A 66 1.01 -21.15 -7.90
C LEU A 66 -0.36 -21.77 -8.23
N GLY A 67 -0.43 -22.61 -9.28
CA GLY A 67 -1.66 -23.18 -9.79
C GLY A 67 -2.64 -22.12 -10.28
N LEU A 68 -2.14 -21.06 -10.94
CA LEU A 68 -2.99 -19.98 -11.47
C LEU A 68 -3.93 -20.49 -12.56
N LYS A 69 -5.09 -19.87 -12.67
CA LYS A 69 -6.02 -20.09 -13.79
C LYS A 69 -5.68 -19.22 -14.99
N LYS A 70 -5.31 -17.97 -14.72
CA LYS A 70 -5.04 -16.95 -15.74
C LYS A 70 -4.25 -15.79 -15.12
N LEU A 71 -3.35 -15.23 -15.91
CA LEU A 71 -2.64 -13.98 -15.60
C LEU A 71 -3.03 -12.95 -16.66
N ILE A 72 -3.50 -11.79 -16.21
CA ILE A 72 -3.84 -10.65 -17.05
C ILE A 72 -2.92 -9.51 -16.65
N THR A 73 -2.33 -8.82 -17.63
CA THR A 73 -1.63 -7.56 -17.39
C THR A 73 -2.01 -6.54 -18.44
N THR A 74 -2.06 -5.28 -18.05
CA THR A 74 -2.25 -4.15 -18.98
C THR A 74 -1.00 -3.28 -18.96
N CYS A 75 -0.77 -2.58 -20.07
CA CYS A 75 0.25 -1.56 -20.28
C CYS A 75 -0.43 -0.22 -20.48
N TYR A 76 0.06 0.84 -19.86
CA TYR A 76 -0.35 2.20 -20.22
C TYR A 76 0.40 2.67 -21.47
N LYS A 77 -0.20 3.49 -22.32
CA LYS A 77 0.48 4.02 -23.52
C LYS A 77 1.71 4.85 -23.11
N ASN A 78 2.91 4.31 -23.32
CA ASN A 78 4.16 5.07 -23.20
C ASN A 78 4.47 5.78 -24.53
N GLN A 79 4.76 7.08 -24.50
CA GLN A 79 4.92 7.90 -25.69
C GLN A 79 6.37 8.10 -26.15
N ASP A 80 7.41 7.56 -25.48
CA ASP A 80 8.79 7.64 -26.00
C ASP A 80 9.74 6.50 -25.58
N MET A 81 10.24 5.83 -26.63
CA MET A 81 11.57 5.27 -26.97
C MET A 81 12.40 4.32 -26.06
N ASP A 82 12.72 3.19 -26.71
CA ASP A 82 13.89 2.31 -26.63
C ASP A 82 14.18 1.51 -25.37
N LEU A 83 14.02 0.18 -25.49
CA LEU A 83 15.09 -0.71 -25.04
C LEU A 83 15.15 -2.05 -25.79
N PHE A 84 14.06 -2.57 -26.36
CA PHE A 84 14.14 -3.74 -27.24
C PHE A 84 13.00 -3.73 -28.28
N SER A 85 13.36 -3.52 -29.55
CA SER A 85 12.55 -3.57 -30.78
C SER A 85 11.80 -2.30 -31.23
N THR A 86 12.09 -1.95 -32.48
CA THR A 86 11.57 -0.89 -33.36
C THR A 86 10.12 -1.12 -33.76
N HIS A 87 9.18 -1.07 -32.82
CA HIS A 87 7.76 -0.96 -33.16
C HIS A 87 7.11 0.18 -32.38
N GLU A 88 6.89 1.27 -33.10
CA GLU A 88 5.95 2.34 -32.81
C GLU A 88 4.58 1.73 -32.48
N SER A 89 4.29 1.47 -31.20
CA SER A 89 2.93 1.18 -30.78
C SER A 89 2.45 2.31 -29.90
N GLU A 90 1.69 3.20 -30.54
CA GLU A 90 0.93 4.28 -29.94
C GLU A 90 -0.25 3.78 -29.07
N LYS A 91 -0.31 2.51 -28.67
CA LYS A 91 -1.50 1.94 -28.03
C LYS A 91 -1.13 1.12 -26.81
N ALA A 92 -1.97 1.25 -25.79
CA ALA A 92 -1.95 0.39 -24.63
C ALA A 92 -2.17 -1.07 -25.06
N VAL A 93 -1.49 -2.01 -24.40
CA VAL A 93 -1.59 -3.45 -24.71
C VAL A 93 -2.00 -4.24 -23.48
N MET A 94 -2.70 -5.34 -23.71
CA MET A 94 -3.03 -6.35 -22.72
C MET A 94 -2.27 -7.63 -23.04
N LEU A 95 -1.65 -8.23 -22.02
CA LEU A 95 -1.11 -9.58 -22.08
C LEU A 95 -2.02 -10.52 -21.30
N VAL A 96 -2.33 -11.66 -21.90
CA VAL A 96 -3.07 -12.75 -21.25
C VAL A 96 -2.25 -14.02 -21.34
N TYR A 97 -1.90 -14.58 -20.20
CA TYR A 97 -1.21 -15.86 -20.10
C TYR A 97 -2.11 -16.87 -19.37
N LYS A 98 -2.24 -18.07 -19.95
CA LYS A 98 -3.12 -19.15 -19.45
C LYS A 98 -2.36 -20.41 -19.06
N GLY A 99 -1.05 -20.30 -18.90
CA GLY A 99 -0.17 -21.42 -18.58
C GLY A 99 0.55 -21.98 -19.79
N ASP A 100 1.43 -22.93 -19.48
CA ASP A 100 2.34 -23.59 -20.39
C ASP A 100 1.57 -24.51 -21.36
N LYS A 101 1.94 -24.47 -22.65
CA LYS A 101 1.36 -25.31 -23.71
C LYS A 101 2.35 -26.33 -24.27
N ASN A 102 3.65 -26.13 -24.09
CA ASN A 102 4.70 -26.95 -24.71
C ASN A 102 5.42 -27.88 -23.70
N GLY A 103 5.18 -27.68 -22.40
CA GLY A 103 5.69 -28.49 -21.30
C GLY A 103 7.05 -28.05 -20.74
N ASP A 104 7.63 -26.95 -21.21
CA ASP A 104 8.94 -26.45 -20.75
C ASP A 104 8.85 -25.54 -19.51
N ARG A 105 7.64 -25.11 -19.13
CA ARG A 105 7.32 -24.21 -18.01
C ARG A 105 7.99 -22.83 -18.12
N VAL A 106 8.35 -22.41 -19.31
CA VAL A 106 8.95 -21.10 -19.61
C VAL A 106 7.97 -20.31 -20.48
N PRO A 107 7.39 -19.22 -19.96
CA PRO A 107 6.45 -18.39 -20.72
C PRO A 107 7.11 -17.86 -22.00
N ASN A 108 6.47 -18.11 -23.15
CA ASN A 108 6.96 -17.66 -24.45
C ASN A 108 5.90 -16.88 -25.25
N ALA A 109 6.33 -16.23 -26.33
CA ALA A 109 5.47 -15.35 -27.14
C ALA A 109 4.29 -16.06 -27.81
N GLU A 110 4.37 -17.37 -28.05
CA GLU A 110 3.27 -18.16 -28.64
C GLU A 110 2.18 -18.50 -27.60
N GLU A 111 2.54 -18.49 -26.32
CA GLU A 111 1.65 -18.75 -25.21
C GLU A 111 0.99 -17.47 -24.66
N ILE A 112 1.73 -16.36 -24.72
CA ILE A 112 1.27 -15.06 -24.26
C ILE A 112 0.42 -14.41 -25.34
N GLY A 113 -0.90 -14.34 -25.09
CA GLY A 113 -1.81 -13.61 -25.96
C GLY A 113 -1.61 -12.10 -25.79
N ILE A 114 -1.29 -11.40 -26.88
CA ILE A 114 -1.16 -9.93 -26.90
C ILE A 114 -2.40 -9.35 -27.60
N THR A 115 -3.02 -8.34 -27.01
CA THR A 115 -4.16 -7.63 -27.61
C THR A 115 -4.04 -6.13 -27.38
N GLU A 116 -4.23 -5.33 -28.42
CA GLU A 116 -4.29 -3.87 -28.29
C GLU A 116 -5.57 -3.45 -27.56
N LEU A 117 -5.42 -2.55 -26.58
CA LEU A 117 -6.54 -1.87 -25.93
C LEU A 117 -7.02 -0.72 -26.82
N GLN A 118 -8.32 -0.42 -26.76
CA GLN A 118 -8.88 0.76 -27.43
C GLN A 118 -8.61 2.03 -26.63
N GLY A 119 -8.52 1.91 -25.30
CA GLY A 119 -8.20 3.01 -24.38
C GLY A 119 -6.70 3.24 -24.17
N ASP A 120 -6.39 4.10 -23.20
CA ASP A 120 -5.03 4.46 -22.79
C ASP A 120 -4.42 3.51 -21.74
N GLY A 121 -5.22 2.58 -21.21
CA GLY A 121 -4.81 1.66 -20.15
C GLY A 121 -5.07 2.17 -18.73
N ASP A 122 -5.70 3.35 -18.55
CA ASP A 122 -6.09 3.86 -17.23
C ASP A 122 -6.98 2.84 -16.50
N PHE A 123 -6.75 2.62 -15.21
CA PHE A 123 -7.52 1.66 -14.40
C PHE A 123 -9.02 2.01 -14.31
N ARG A 124 -9.39 3.25 -14.63
CA ARG A 124 -10.77 3.77 -14.66
C ARG A 124 -11.45 3.55 -15.99
N SER A 125 -10.71 3.18 -17.03
CA SER A 125 -11.28 2.91 -18.35
C SER A 125 -12.24 1.72 -18.29
N ALA A 126 -13.25 1.71 -19.17
CA ALA A 126 -14.23 0.63 -19.23
C ALA A 126 -13.58 -0.74 -19.52
N GLU A 127 -12.51 -0.75 -20.32
CA GLU A 127 -11.73 -1.95 -20.62
C GLU A 127 -10.99 -2.46 -19.37
N SER A 128 -10.25 -1.60 -18.67
CA SER A 128 -9.57 -1.98 -17.42
C SER A 128 -10.56 -2.45 -16.34
N ILE A 129 -11.74 -1.84 -16.24
CA ILE A 129 -12.79 -2.28 -15.33
C ILE A 129 -13.35 -3.65 -15.72
N ALA A 130 -13.49 -3.95 -17.02
CA ALA A 130 -13.91 -5.26 -17.48
C ALA A 130 -12.90 -6.35 -17.08
N LEU A 131 -11.59 -6.06 -17.22
CA LEU A 131 -10.51 -6.95 -16.78
C LEU A 131 -10.48 -7.10 -15.25
N LEU A 132 -10.68 -6.00 -14.53
CA LEU A 132 -10.81 -6.02 -13.07
C LEU A 132 -11.96 -6.93 -12.63
N LYS A 133 -13.12 -6.84 -13.28
CA LYS A 133 -14.28 -7.69 -13.00
C LYS A 133 -13.98 -9.17 -13.21
N GLU A 134 -13.22 -9.52 -14.24
CA GLU A 134 -12.78 -10.89 -14.50
C GLU A 134 -11.78 -11.42 -13.45
N ALA A 135 -10.92 -10.54 -12.93
CA ALA A 135 -9.88 -10.92 -11.99
C ALA A 135 -10.41 -11.30 -10.60
N ASP A 136 -9.77 -12.27 -9.96
CA ASP A 136 -10.04 -12.62 -8.57
C ASP A 136 -9.14 -11.80 -7.62
N ILE A 137 -7.88 -11.62 -7.99
CA ILE A 137 -6.86 -10.95 -7.19
C ILE A 137 -6.12 -9.90 -8.01
N VAL A 138 -5.96 -8.70 -7.47
CA VAL A 138 -5.13 -7.63 -8.05
C VAL A 138 -3.80 -7.53 -7.33
N VAL A 139 -2.69 -7.56 -8.07
CA VAL A 139 -1.35 -7.43 -7.48
C VAL A 139 -0.53 -6.43 -8.29
N THR A 140 -0.22 -5.26 -7.72
CA THR A 140 0.50 -4.21 -8.45
C THR A 140 1.10 -3.10 -7.57
N ASN A 141 1.85 -2.19 -8.18
CA ASN A 141 2.30 -0.91 -7.63
C ASN A 141 1.48 0.24 -8.29
N PRO A 142 0.32 0.63 -7.73
CA PRO A 142 -0.50 1.69 -8.33
C PRO A 142 0.15 3.07 -8.16
N PRO A 143 -0.25 4.08 -8.97
CA PRO A 143 0.20 5.46 -8.78
C PRO A 143 -0.17 5.97 -7.38
N PHE A 144 0.83 6.40 -6.61
CA PHE A 144 0.61 6.82 -5.21
C PHE A 144 -0.35 8.01 -5.08
N SER A 145 -0.36 8.89 -6.08
CA SER A 145 -1.27 10.04 -6.19
C SER A 145 -2.75 9.62 -6.33
N LEU A 146 -3.01 8.44 -6.90
CA LEU A 146 -4.36 7.91 -7.13
C LEU A 146 -4.74 6.78 -6.16
N PHE A 147 -3.90 6.50 -5.14
CA PHE A 147 -4.05 5.35 -4.24
C PHE A 147 -5.43 5.26 -3.56
N ARG A 148 -6.00 6.39 -3.11
CA ARG A 148 -7.34 6.41 -2.48
C ARG A 148 -8.45 6.00 -3.44
N GLU A 149 -8.41 6.54 -4.66
CA GLU A 149 -9.37 6.23 -5.72
C GLU A 149 -9.23 4.77 -6.17
N TYR A 150 -7.98 4.30 -6.29
CA TYR A 150 -7.68 2.91 -6.63
C TYR A 150 -8.23 1.93 -5.58
N VAL A 151 -7.94 2.14 -4.30
CA VAL A 151 -8.49 1.31 -3.21
C VAL A 151 -10.02 1.35 -3.19
N ALA A 152 -10.63 2.53 -3.37
CA ALA A 152 -12.09 2.64 -3.44
C ALA A 152 -12.68 1.76 -4.55
N GLN A 153 -12.08 1.78 -5.74
CA GLN A 153 -12.50 0.93 -6.86
C GLN A 153 -12.32 -0.57 -6.55
N LEU A 154 -11.18 -0.98 -5.97
CA LEU A 154 -10.96 -2.38 -5.60
C LEU A 154 -11.99 -2.87 -4.58
N MET A 155 -12.36 -2.03 -3.61
CA MET A 155 -13.39 -2.35 -2.63
C MET A 155 -14.79 -2.38 -3.24
N GLU A 156 -15.11 -1.47 -4.17
CA GLU A 156 -16.39 -1.43 -4.90
C GLU A 156 -16.65 -2.73 -5.67
N TYR A 157 -15.60 -3.29 -6.29
CA TYR A 157 -15.68 -4.55 -7.05
C TYR A 157 -15.37 -5.80 -6.22
N ASP A 158 -15.31 -5.69 -4.88
CA ASP A 158 -15.01 -6.78 -3.95
C ASP A 158 -13.77 -7.61 -4.32
N LYS A 159 -12.70 -6.90 -4.71
CA LYS A 159 -11.46 -7.55 -5.16
C LYS A 159 -10.57 -7.89 -3.99
N LYS A 160 -9.96 -9.07 -4.07
CA LYS A 160 -8.78 -9.37 -3.27
C LYS A 160 -7.58 -8.66 -3.87
N PHE A 161 -6.67 -8.15 -3.04
CA PHE A 161 -5.53 -7.43 -3.58
C PHE A 161 -4.31 -7.43 -2.67
N LEU A 162 -3.16 -7.18 -3.28
CA LEU A 162 -1.90 -6.89 -2.62
C LEU A 162 -1.22 -5.75 -3.42
N ILE A 163 -1.23 -4.54 -2.88
CA ILE A 163 -0.80 -3.34 -3.60
C ILE A 163 0.21 -2.54 -2.81
N ILE A 164 1.13 -1.85 -3.49
CA ILE A 164 2.13 -1.00 -2.83
C ILE A 164 1.56 0.41 -2.62
N GLY A 165 1.84 1.01 -1.47
CA GLY A 165 1.43 2.37 -1.17
C GLY A 165 2.32 3.04 -0.13
N SER A 166 2.15 4.35 0.03
CA SER A 166 2.80 5.08 1.12
C SER A 166 2.12 4.76 2.46
N MET A 167 2.92 4.64 3.53
CA MET A 167 2.43 4.55 4.91
C MET A 167 1.59 5.77 5.31
N ASN A 168 1.80 6.93 4.67
CA ASN A 168 0.93 8.10 4.89
C ASN A 168 -0.53 7.79 4.56
N SER A 169 -0.77 6.88 3.60
CA SER A 169 -2.12 6.50 3.18
C SER A 169 -2.94 5.82 4.27
N ILE A 170 -2.32 5.20 5.28
CA ILE A 170 -3.01 4.60 6.45
C ILE A 170 -4.01 5.56 7.07
N THR A 171 -3.74 6.85 6.94
CA THR A 171 -4.38 7.89 7.73
C THR A 171 -5.33 8.76 6.94
N TYR A 172 -5.45 8.49 5.64
CA TYR A 172 -6.52 9.05 4.84
C TYR A 172 -7.84 8.49 5.34
N LYS A 173 -8.87 9.33 5.44
CA LYS A 173 -10.16 8.98 6.06
C LYS A 173 -10.75 7.66 5.58
N GLU A 174 -10.78 7.46 4.27
CA GLU A 174 -11.38 6.28 3.67
C GLU A 174 -10.53 5.03 3.95
N ILE A 175 -9.20 5.16 3.89
CA ILE A 175 -8.27 4.05 4.15
C ILE A 175 -8.25 3.68 5.63
N PHE A 176 -8.16 4.67 6.52
CA PHE A 176 -8.16 4.45 7.97
C PHE A 176 -9.45 3.77 8.43
N THR A 177 -10.59 4.17 7.86
CA THR A 177 -11.88 3.53 8.15
C THR A 177 -11.84 2.05 7.79
N LEU A 178 -11.32 1.70 6.62
CA LEU A 178 -11.18 0.30 6.19
C LEU A 178 -10.20 -0.48 7.07
N ILE A 179 -9.12 0.14 7.54
CA ILE A 179 -8.16 -0.47 8.48
C ILE A 179 -8.81 -0.72 9.84
N LYS A 180 -9.47 0.29 10.39
CA LYS A 180 -10.17 0.20 11.68
C LYS A 180 -11.25 -0.89 11.67
N GLU A 181 -11.96 -1.03 10.55
CA GLU A 181 -12.97 -2.06 10.34
C GLU A 181 -12.38 -3.44 9.97
N ASN A 182 -11.05 -3.59 9.99
CA ASN A 182 -10.33 -4.81 9.61
C ASN A 182 -10.65 -5.32 8.19
N LYS A 183 -10.95 -4.42 7.25
CA LYS A 183 -11.19 -4.73 5.83
C LYS A 183 -9.91 -4.67 4.99
N ILE A 184 -8.94 -3.86 5.41
CA ILE A 184 -7.60 -3.74 4.80
C ILE A 184 -6.55 -3.74 5.93
N TRP A 185 -5.38 -4.31 5.67
CA TRP A 185 -4.23 -4.30 6.58
C TRP A 185 -2.92 -4.16 5.80
N LEU A 186 -1.82 -4.02 6.53
CA LEU A 186 -0.48 -4.00 5.94
C LEU A 186 0.04 -5.41 5.72
N GLY A 187 0.85 -5.60 4.68
CA GLY A 187 1.56 -6.85 4.41
C GLY A 187 2.83 -7.03 5.27
N ASN A 188 3.75 -7.87 4.80
CA ASN A 188 5.02 -8.10 5.49
C ASN A 188 5.95 -6.88 5.35
N GLY A 189 5.88 -6.21 4.21
CA GLY A 189 6.51 -4.91 3.98
C GLY A 189 7.94 -4.99 3.45
N PHE A 190 8.52 -3.83 3.21
CA PHE A 190 9.90 -3.71 2.74
C PHE A 190 10.88 -3.74 3.90
N ALA A 191 12.10 -4.22 3.64
CA ALA A 191 13.17 -4.21 4.63
C ALA A 191 13.41 -2.78 5.18
N GLY A 192 13.17 -2.59 6.48
CA GLY A 192 13.28 -1.29 7.14
C GLY A 192 12.34 -0.20 6.61
N GLY A 193 11.26 -0.57 5.91
CA GLY A 193 10.30 0.36 5.32
C GLY A 193 10.84 1.20 4.15
N ASN A 194 11.95 0.75 3.54
CA ASN A 194 12.57 1.40 2.39
C ASN A 194 12.33 0.55 1.14
N ALA A 195 11.57 1.10 0.20
CA ALA A 195 11.41 0.51 -1.12
C ALA A 195 12.40 1.16 -2.10
N TYR A 196 12.97 0.35 -2.98
CA TYR A 196 13.92 0.80 -3.99
C TYR A 196 13.34 0.48 -5.36
N PHE A 197 13.08 1.50 -6.17
CA PHE A 197 12.41 1.37 -7.46
C PHE A 197 13.33 1.80 -8.59
N LYS A 198 13.23 1.13 -9.74
CA LYS A 198 13.80 1.67 -10.99
C LYS A 198 12.88 2.75 -11.53
N THR A 199 13.44 3.74 -12.18
CA THR A 199 12.69 4.80 -12.86
C THR A 199 13.32 5.04 -14.24
N PRO A 200 12.54 5.29 -15.29
CA PRO A 200 13.08 5.59 -16.62
C PRO A 200 13.54 7.05 -16.74
N TYR A 201 13.31 7.86 -15.70
CA TYR A 201 13.61 9.29 -15.70
C TYR A 201 14.85 9.59 -14.88
N GLU A 202 15.88 10.13 -15.53
CA GLU A 202 16.96 10.85 -14.86
C GLU A 202 16.39 12.16 -14.31
N LYS A 203 15.99 12.19 -13.03
CA LYS A 203 15.57 13.42 -12.36
C LYS A 203 16.71 13.98 -11.50
N GLU A 204 16.64 15.31 -11.29
CA GLU A 204 17.22 15.97 -10.11
C GLU A 204 16.49 15.48 -8.84
N PHE A 205 16.79 14.26 -8.40
CA PHE A 205 16.32 13.76 -7.13
C PHE A 205 17.03 14.49 -6.00
N ALA A 206 16.34 14.69 -4.86
CA ALA A 206 17.01 15.20 -3.67
C ALA A 206 18.20 14.29 -3.29
N SER A 207 19.26 14.88 -2.74
CA SER A 207 20.47 14.13 -2.34
C SER A 207 20.11 12.92 -1.47
N GLY A 208 20.63 11.74 -1.83
CA GLY A 208 20.39 10.46 -1.13
C GLY A 208 19.09 9.74 -1.48
N VAL A 209 18.30 10.25 -2.43
CA VAL A 209 17.09 9.59 -2.95
C VAL A 209 17.41 8.75 -4.19
N TYR A 210 18.22 9.25 -5.11
CA TYR A 210 18.70 8.49 -6.27
C TYR A 210 20.12 7.97 -6.04
N ASN A 211 20.37 6.74 -6.46
CA ASN A 211 21.69 6.13 -6.45
C ASN A 211 22.14 5.94 -7.90
N GLU A 212 23.15 6.72 -8.32
CA GLU A 212 23.69 6.70 -9.69
C GLU A 212 24.33 5.36 -10.08
N GLU A 213 24.95 4.65 -9.12
CA GLU A 213 25.61 3.35 -9.38
C GLU A 213 24.60 2.25 -9.73
N THR A 214 23.41 2.30 -9.14
CA THR A 214 22.36 1.27 -9.29
C THR A 214 21.20 1.71 -10.17
N GLY A 215 21.07 3.01 -10.45
CA GLY A 215 19.92 3.60 -11.12
C GLY A 215 18.62 3.55 -10.31
N LEU A 216 18.70 3.32 -8.99
CA LEU A 216 17.53 3.12 -8.13
C LEU A 216 17.16 4.38 -7.35
N VAL A 217 15.85 4.56 -7.18
CA VAL A 217 15.26 5.60 -6.33
C VAL A 217 14.76 4.97 -5.04
N LYS A 218 15.20 5.51 -3.90
CA LYS A 218 14.80 5.11 -2.57
C LYS A 218 13.58 5.89 -2.10
N PHE A 219 12.48 5.19 -1.84
CA PHE A 219 11.32 5.73 -1.15
C PHE A 219 11.23 5.20 0.27
N ARG A 220 11.19 6.10 1.24
CA ARG A 220 10.93 5.77 2.64
C ARG A 220 9.43 5.69 2.88
N ASN A 221 9.04 4.97 3.93
CA ASN A 221 7.64 4.89 4.39
C ASN A 221 6.72 4.32 3.30
N VAL A 222 7.16 3.25 2.63
CA VAL A 222 6.37 2.49 1.66
C VAL A 222 6.09 1.11 2.24
N ASN A 223 4.89 0.59 2.00
CA ASN A 223 4.48 -0.73 2.46
C ASN A 223 3.47 -1.36 1.49
N TRP A 224 3.23 -2.66 1.65
CA TRP A 224 2.15 -3.38 1.00
C TRP A 224 0.86 -3.21 1.80
N PHE A 225 -0.25 -3.06 1.08
CA PHE A 225 -1.62 -3.01 1.59
C PHE A 225 -2.40 -4.16 0.98
N THR A 226 -3.17 -4.86 1.79
CA THR A 226 -3.87 -6.07 1.36
C THR A 226 -5.13 -6.33 2.17
N ASN A 227 -6.00 -7.17 1.61
CA ASN A 227 -7.13 -7.81 2.29
C ASN A 227 -7.05 -9.36 2.17
N LEU A 228 -5.86 -9.87 1.86
CA LEU A 228 -5.48 -11.29 1.89
C LEU A 228 -4.80 -11.60 3.22
N ASP A 229 -5.23 -12.68 3.86
CA ASP A 229 -4.75 -13.00 5.20
C ASP A 229 -3.33 -13.59 5.17
N HIS A 230 -2.55 -13.33 6.21
CA HIS A 230 -1.16 -13.81 6.32
C HIS A 230 -0.71 -13.97 7.77
N ALA A 231 0.24 -14.87 8.01
CA ALA A 231 0.68 -15.26 9.35
C ALA A 231 1.11 -14.06 10.24
N LYS A 232 1.92 -13.13 9.71
CA LYS A 232 2.40 -11.95 10.45
C LYS A 232 1.27 -11.12 11.08
N ARG A 233 0.09 -11.07 10.48
CA ARG A 233 -1.09 -10.35 11.00
C ARG A 233 -1.56 -10.90 12.34
N HIS A 234 -1.24 -12.15 12.64
CA HIS A 234 -1.65 -12.86 13.84
C HIS A 234 -0.50 -13.07 14.83
N GLU A 235 0.67 -12.46 14.58
CA GLU A 235 1.79 -12.48 15.51
C GLU A 235 1.50 -11.54 16.69
N ASP A 236 1.56 -12.09 17.90
CA ASP A 236 1.46 -11.28 19.10
C ASP A 236 2.71 -10.41 19.26
N LEU A 237 2.51 -9.15 19.66
CA LEU A 237 3.56 -8.28 20.14
C LEU A 237 3.89 -8.64 21.59
N ASP A 238 5.13 -9.01 21.87
CA ASP A 238 5.59 -9.28 23.22
C ASP A 238 5.58 -8.00 24.07
N LEU A 239 4.69 -7.94 25.05
CA LEU A 239 4.57 -6.83 26.00
C LEU A 239 5.25 -7.17 27.31
N TYR A 240 6.20 -6.34 27.72
CA TYR A 240 7.01 -6.56 28.93
C TYR A 240 7.16 -5.30 29.80
N LYS A 241 6.57 -4.18 29.38
CA LYS A 241 6.54 -2.93 30.14
C LYS A 241 5.38 -2.94 31.13
N THR A 242 5.52 -2.18 32.21
CA THR A 242 4.50 -1.95 33.23
C THR A 242 4.14 -0.48 33.23
N TYR A 243 2.86 -0.15 33.32
CA TYR A 243 2.38 1.21 33.30
C TYR A 243 2.82 1.98 34.56
N THR A 244 3.40 3.16 34.35
CA THR A 244 3.55 4.21 35.36
C THR A 244 3.10 5.56 34.78
N PRO A 245 2.41 6.42 35.55
CA PRO A 245 1.99 7.74 35.08
C PRO A 245 3.15 8.63 34.61
N GLU A 246 4.35 8.43 35.16
CA GLU A 246 5.55 9.20 34.84
C GLU A 246 6.12 8.85 33.47
N GLU A 247 6.17 7.56 33.11
CA GLU A 247 6.68 7.09 31.81
C GLU A 247 5.63 7.21 30.70
N TYR A 248 4.35 7.04 31.03
CA TYR A 248 3.24 7.05 30.07
C TYR A 248 2.25 8.17 30.41
N PRO A 249 2.62 9.43 30.17
CA PRO A 249 1.78 10.57 30.51
C PRO A 249 0.46 10.52 29.74
N LYS A 250 -0.62 10.98 30.39
CA LYS A 250 -1.90 11.22 29.71
C LYS A 250 -1.77 12.40 28.75
N TYR A 251 -2.60 12.40 27.71
CA TYR A 251 -2.78 13.59 26.89
C TYR A 251 -3.58 14.64 27.65
N ASP A 252 -3.29 15.91 27.36
CA ASP A 252 -4.01 17.04 27.93
C ASP A 252 -5.41 17.19 27.29
N ASN A 253 -5.57 16.70 26.06
CA ASN A 253 -6.75 16.91 25.22
C ASN A 253 -7.32 15.62 24.60
N TYR A 254 -6.86 14.45 25.06
CA TYR A 254 -7.43 13.16 24.68
C TYR A 254 -7.54 12.25 25.92
N ASP A 255 -8.62 11.47 26.02
CA ASP A 255 -8.75 10.45 27.06
C ASP A 255 -7.93 9.18 26.72
N ALA A 256 -6.60 9.32 26.70
CA ALA A 256 -5.65 8.25 26.42
C ALA A 256 -4.26 8.57 27.03
N ILE A 257 -3.41 7.55 27.13
CA ILE A 257 -1.98 7.73 27.46
C ILE A 257 -1.12 7.80 26.20
N ASN A 258 -0.01 8.53 26.27
CA ASN A 258 0.97 8.60 25.20
C ASN A 258 1.98 7.46 25.29
N ILE A 259 2.14 6.73 24.18
CA ILE A 259 3.18 5.74 23.98
C ILE A 259 4.11 6.23 22.87
N ASP A 260 5.37 6.49 23.19
CA ASP A 260 6.31 7.04 22.21
C ASP A 260 6.85 5.99 21.23
N LYS A 261 6.92 4.73 21.65
CA LYS A 261 7.45 3.63 20.83
C LYS A 261 6.59 2.38 21.02
N THR A 262 6.30 1.69 19.91
CA THR A 262 5.54 0.44 19.92
C THR A 262 6.04 -0.61 20.91
N LYS A 263 7.38 -0.73 21.07
CA LYS A 263 7.99 -1.68 22.00
C LYS A 263 7.80 -1.34 23.48
N ASP A 264 7.35 -0.12 23.77
CA ASP A 264 7.15 0.38 25.12
C ASP A 264 5.67 0.30 25.54
N ILE A 265 4.80 -0.35 24.75
CA ILE A 265 3.39 -0.56 25.13
C ILE A 265 3.32 -1.36 26.46
N PRO A 266 2.66 -0.84 27.51
CA PRO A 266 2.54 -1.52 28.79
C PRO A 266 1.61 -2.74 28.69
N ALA A 267 2.00 -3.83 29.34
CA ALA A 267 1.29 -5.10 29.34
C ALA A 267 0.05 -5.09 30.25
N ASP A 268 -0.08 -4.12 31.14
CA ASP A 268 -1.04 -4.05 32.25
C ASP A 268 -2.02 -2.86 32.17
N TYR A 269 -2.00 -2.09 31.07
CA TYR A 269 -2.90 -0.94 30.88
C TYR A 269 -4.08 -1.27 29.94
N ALA A 270 -5.30 -1.30 30.48
CA ALA A 270 -6.53 -1.60 29.73
C ALA A 270 -7.15 -0.38 29.03
N GLY A 271 -6.72 0.84 29.37
CA GLY A 271 -7.26 2.07 28.80
C GLY A 271 -6.83 2.34 27.36
N ALA A 272 -7.29 3.45 26.79
CA ALA A 272 -6.88 3.89 25.46
C ALA A 272 -5.39 4.32 25.45
N MET A 273 -4.65 3.86 24.45
CA MET A 273 -3.23 4.15 24.27
C MET A 273 -2.99 4.77 22.90
N GLY A 274 -2.37 5.96 22.87
CA GLY A 274 -1.91 6.62 21.65
C GLY A 274 -0.54 6.10 21.23
N VAL A 275 -0.48 5.28 20.19
CA VAL A 275 0.75 4.68 19.65
C VAL A 275 1.18 5.36 18.33
N PRO A 276 2.47 5.30 17.95
CA PRO A 276 2.93 5.82 16.66
C PRO A 276 2.25 5.10 15.49
N ILE A 277 2.11 5.76 14.33
CA ILE A 277 1.51 5.14 13.11
C ILE A 277 2.28 3.87 12.68
N THR A 278 3.59 3.83 12.94
CA THR A 278 4.43 2.65 12.65
C THR A 278 4.04 1.41 13.44
N PHE A 279 3.22 1.53 14.49
CA PHE A 279 2.56 0.41 15.16
C PHE A 279 1.81 -0.50 14.19
N MET A 280 1.28 0.03 13.09
CA MET A 280 0.55 -0.78 12.10
C MET A 280 1.37 -1.93 11.50
N ASP A 281 2.70 -1.86 11.51
CA ASP A 281 3.58 -2.98 11.10
C ASP A 281 3.50 -4.19 12.05
N LYS A 282 3.09 -3.95 13.30
CA LYS A 282 2.96 -4.91 14.40
C LYS A 282 1.51 -5.08 14.85
N TYR A 283 0.55 -4.54 14.11
CA TYR A 283 -0.84 -4.61 14.49
C TYR A 283 -1.36 -6.04 14.29
N ASN A 284 -1.78 -6.63 15.39
CA ASN A 284 -2.51 -7.88 15.42
C ASN A 284 -3.94 -7.62 15.95
N PRO A 285 -4.99 -7.85 15.14
CA PRO A 285 -6.38 -7.60 15.54
C PRO A 285 -6.90 -8.58 16.60
N ASP A 286 -6.21 -9.69 16.84
CA ASP A 286 -6.52 -10.62 17.93
C ASP A 286 -6.02 -10.07 19.27
N GLN A 287 -4.92 -9.31 19.27
CA GLN A 287 -4.30 -8.70 20.45
C GLN A 287 -4.81 -7.29 20.74
N PHE A 288 -5.01 -6.46 19.71
CA PHE A 288 -5.36 -5.05 19.87
C PHE A 288 -6.62 -4.68 19.09
N GLU A 289 -7.36 -3.72 19.61
CA GLU A 289 -8.45 -3.05 18.92
C GLU A 289 -8.02 -1.64 18.54
N ILE A 290 -8.18 -1.25 17.27
CA ILE A 290 -8.02 0.15 16.85
C ILE A 290 -9.33 0.89 17.15
N ILE A 291 -9.28 1.84 18.08
CA ILE A 291 -10.47 2.59 18.50
C ILE A 291 -10.58 3.97 17.83
N GLY A 292 -9.47 4.52 17.33
CA GLY A 292 -9.46 5.79 16.62
C GLY A 292 -8.06 6.27 16.23
N ALA A 293 -7.98 7.51 15.78
CA ALA A 293 -6.73 8.22 15.52
C ALA A 293 -6.91 9.71 15.88
N THR A 294 -5.83 10.49 15.87
CA THR A 294 -5.87 11.92 16.19
C THR A 294 -6.74 12.71 15.20
N GLU A 295 -7.51 13.68 15.70
CA GLU A 295 -8.43 14.53 14.93
C GLU A 295 -7.75 15.46 13.93
N SER A 296 -6.44 15.67 14.04
CA SER A 296 -5.66 16.49 13.08
C SER A 296 -5.79 16.03 11.63
N GLU A 297 -6.27 14.80 11.40
CA GLU A 297 -6.34 14.15 10.09
C GLU A 297 -7.74 14.08 9.50
N GLY A 298 -8.74 14.34 10.32
CA GLY A 298 -10.12 14.17 9.93
C GLY A 298 -11.05 14.24 11.12
N LYS A 299 -12.07 15.09 10.99
CA LYS A 299 -13.11 15.25 12.00
C LYS A 299 -13.81 13.90 12.26
N GLY A 300 -13.83 13.47 13.53
CA GLY A 300 -14.48 12.25 14.00
C GLY A 300 -13.56 11.02 14.08
N PHE A 301 -12.27 11.15 13.77
CA PHE A 301 -11.31 10.02 13.82
C PHE A 301 -11.05 9.51 15.24
N SER A 302 -11.14 10.40 16.24
CA SER A 302 -10.83 10.06 17.63
C SER A 302 -11.90 9.21 18.27
N ASN A 303 -13.07 9.06 17.64
CA ASN A 303 -14.19 8.29 18.16
C ASN A 303 -14.59 8.70 19.59
N GLY A 304 -14.59 10.01 19.86
CA GLY A 304 -14.94 10.59 21.16
C GLY A 304 -13.80 10.71 22.16
N LEU A 305 -12.58 10.30 21.80
CA LEU A 305 -11.42 10.46 22.69
C LEU A 305 -10.95 11.92 22.80
N TRP A 306 -11.16 12.72 21.75
CA TRP A 306 -10.69 14.11 21.72
C TRP A 306 -11.63 15.04 22.52
N ASP A 307 -11.05 15.85 23.38
CA ASP A 307 -11.75 16.97 24.01
C ASP A 307 -11.91 18.13 23.02
N ALA A 308 -13.14 18.29 22.52
CA ALA A 308 -13.48 19.36 21.58
C ALA A 308 -13.36 20.77 22.20
N GLU A 309 -13.43 20.91 23.54
CA GLU A 309 -13.28 22.19 24.23
C GLU A 309 -11.84 22.72 24.15
N SER A 310 -10.86 21.81 24.04
CA SER A 310 -9.43 22.15 23.88
C SER A 310 -9.14 22.99 22.63
N LYS A 311 -9.95 22.87 21.57
CA LYS A 311 -9.77 23.49 20.23
C LYS A 311 -8.44 23.15 19.54
N ILE A 312 -7.62 22.27 20.11
CA ILE A 312 -6.35 21.83 19.54
C ILE A 312 -6.53 20.38 19.11
N ALA A 313 -6.61 20.14 17.80
CA ALA A 313 -6.82 18.81 17.24
C ALA A 313 -5.57 17.92 17.30
N GLN A 314 -4.36 18.50 17.36
CA GLN A 314 -3.15 17.71 17.58
C GLN A 314 -3.11 17.17 19.02
N PRO A 315 -2.61 15.95 19.25
CA PRO A 315 -2.42 15.45 20.62
C PRO A 315 -1.39 16.31 21.36
N VAL A 316 -1.69 16.64 22.61
CA VAL A 316 -0.83 17.48 23.48
C VAL A 316 -0.49 16.71 24.75
N VAL A 317 0.77 16.77 25.15
CA VAL A 317 1.27 16.22 26.42
C VAL A 317 2.04 17.33 27.13
N LYS A 318 1.62 17.70 28.35
CA LYS A 318 2.29 18.74 29.16
C LYS A 318 2.48 20.06 28.39
N GLY A 319 1.45 20.46 27.65
CA GLY A 319 1.42 21.66 26.82
C GLY A 319 2.17 21.57 25.49
N GLN A 320 2.85 20.45 25.19
CA GLN A 320 3.59 20.25 23.96
C GLN A 320 2.84 19.38 22.97
N ARG A 321 2.74 19.83 21.72
CA ARG A 321 2.17 19.03 20.63
C ARG A 321 3.09 17.84 20.35
N VAL A 322 2.53 16.64 20.31
CA VAL A 322 3.26 15.45 19.88
C VAL A 322 2.83 15.02 18.48
N TYR A 323 3.60 14.11 17.89
CA TYR A 323 3.26 13.53 16.61
C TYR A 323 1.93 12.80 16.69
N LYS A 324 1.29 12.71 15.54
CA LYS A 324 0.09 11.93 15.27
C LYS A 324 0.15 10.50 15.83
N ARG A 325 -1.00 10.02 16.28
CA ARG A 325 -1.17 8.73 16.95
C ARG A 325 -2.37 7.95 16.41
N ILE A 326 -2.26 6.64 16.49
CA ILE A 326 -3.38 5.70 16.41
C ILE A 326 -3.74 5.34 17.84
N PHE A 327 -5.02 5.33 18.18
CA PHE A 327 -5.50 4.95 19.50
C PHE A 327 -5.91 3.48 19.48
N ILE A 328 -5.36 2.71 20.41
CA ILE A 328 -5.60 1.28 20.55
C ILE A 328 -6.01 0.90 21.97
N LYS A 329 -6.65 -0.27 22.11
CA LYS A 329 -6.85 -0.99 23.38
C LYS A 329 -6.31 -2.41 23.29
N ASN A 330 -5.76 -2.92 24.38
CA ASN A 330 -5.33 -4.31 24.46
C ASN A 330 -6.54 -5.21 24.76
N LYS A 331 -6.90 -6.07 23.82
CA LYS A 331 -8.05 -6.99 23.92
C LYS A 331 -7.82 -8.14 24.90
N LYS A 332 -6.55 -8.44 25.21
CA LYS A 332 -6.18 -9.54 26.11
C LYS A 332 -6.32 -9.16 27.58
N LEU A 333 -6.35 -7.87 27.89
CA LEU A 333 -6.71 -7.36 29.20
C LEU A 333 -8.23 -7.26 29.26
N LYS A 334 -8.87 -8.25 29.91
CA LYS A 334 -10.29 -8.16 30.21
C LYS A 334 -10.50 -7.00 31.18
N ASN A 335 -11.50 -6.15 30.88
CA ASN A 335 -12.02 -5.18 31.85
C ASN A 335 -12.61 -5.89 33.07
#